data_AF-A0A6A9SS02-F1
#
_entry.id   AF-A0A6A9SS02-F1
#
_cell.length_a   1.000
_cell.length_b   1.000
_cell.length_c   1.000
_cell.angle_alpha   90.00
_cell.angle_beta   90.00
_cell.angle_gamma   90.00
#
_symmetry.space_group_name_H-M   'P 1'
#
loop_
_entity.id
_entity.type
_entity.pdbx_description
1 polymer ?
#
loop_
_entity_poly.entity_id
_entity_poly.type
_entity_poly.pdbx_seq_one_letter_code
_entity_poly.pdbx_strand_id
1 'polypeptide(L)' 'LEAMKMENDVIAELGGTVKEVAIEEGQSVNQGDPLVVLD' A
#
# COMPACT_ATOMS: atom_id res chain seq x y z
N LEU A 1 2.14 5.11 -4.54
CA LEU A 1 2.29 4.52 -5.89
C LEU A 1 2.48 5.63 -6.89
N GLU A 2 3.58 5.63 -7.65
CA GLU A 2 3.79 6.62 -8.72
C GLU A 2 3.40 6.01 -10.07
N ALA A 3 2.20 6.35 -10.55
CA ALA A 3 1.81 6.13 -11.93
C ALA A 3 1.41 7.49 -12.52
N MET A 4 2.17 7.99 -13.50
CA MET A 4 1.81 9.17 -14.31
C MET A 4 1.69 10.53 -13.56
N LYS A 5 2.67 10.90 -12.73
CA LYS A 5 2.73 12.20 -12.00
C LYS A 5 1.53 12.48 -11.08
N MET A 6 0.77 11.44 -10.74
CA MET A 6 -0.30 11.50 -9.76
C MET A 6 0.08 10.61 -8.58
N GLU A 7 0.10 11.21 -7.40
CA GLU A 7 0.16 10.50 -6.12
C GLU A 7 -1.24 9.93 -5.85
N ASN A 8 -1.31 8.62 -5.65
CA ASN A 8 -2.57 7.96 -5.26
C ASN A 8 -2.50 7.60 -3.78
N ASP A 9 -3.45 8.11 -3.01
CA ASP A 9 -3.68 7.70 -1.63
C ASP A 9 -4.27 6.29 -1.60
N VAL A 10 -3.64 5.40 -0.82
CA VAL A 10 -4.17 4.06 -0.56
C VAL A 10 -4.95 4.14 0.75
N ILE A 11 -6.28 4.08 0.64
CA ILE A 11 -7.18 4.16 1.80
C ILE A 11 -7.63 2.74 2.16
N ALA A 12 -7.46 2.36 3.42
CA ALA A 12 -8.01 1.11 3.94
C ALA A 12 -9.54 1.20 4.06
N GLU A 13 -10.25 0.16 3.59
CA GLU A 13 -11.72 0.10 3.64
C GLU A 13 -12.27 -0.03 5.06
N LEU A 14 -11.44 -0.52 5.99
CA LEU A 14 -11.79 -0.81 7.38
C LEU A 14 -10.67 -0.30 8.30
N GLY A 15 -11.03 0.11 9.51
CA GLY A 15 -10.06 0.41 10.57
C GLY A 15 -9.52 -0.88 11.19
N GLY A 16 -8.30 -0.82 11.73
CA GLY A 16 -7.62 -1.96 12.34
C GLY A 16 -6.23 -1.59 12.84
N THR A 17 -5.45 -2.58 13.25
CA THR A 17 -4.05 -2.37 13.64
C THR A 17 -3.12 -2.83 12.52
N VAL A 18 -2.12 -2.01 12.17
CA VAL A 18 -1.09 -2.42 11.21
C VAL A 18 -0.26 -3.55 11.81
N LYS A 19 -0.37 -4.73 11.21
CA LYS A 19 0.39 -5.92 11.59
C LYS A 19 1.76 -5.95 10.91
N GLU A 20 1.78 -5.65 9.61
CA GLU A 20 2.98 -5.72 8.78
C GLU A 20 2.88 -4.74 7.60
N VAL A 21 4.01 -4.13 7.25
CA VAL A 21 4.18 -3.38 5.99
C VAL A 21 4.99 -4.27 5.05
N ALA A 22 4.38 -4.68 3.94
CA ALA A 22 4.94 -5.69 3.03
C ALA A 22 5.77 -5.08 1.88
N ILE A 23 6.05 -3.78 1.95
CA ILE A 23 6.76 -3.02 0.91
C ILE A 23 7.81 -2.09 1.51
N GLU A 24 8.85 -1.79 0.74
CA GLU A 24 9.89 -0.82 1.09
C GLU A 24 9.77 0.48 0.27
N GLU A 25 10.42 1.55 0.76
CA GLU A 25 10.45 2.83 0.05
C GLU A 25 11.10 2.67 -1.34
N GLY A 26 10.44 3.19 -2.37
CA GLY A 26 10.90 3.09 -3.76
C GLY A 26 10.68 1.72 -4.42
N GLN A 27 10.10 0.75 -3.71
CA GLN A 27 9.75 -0.54 -4.30
C GLN A 27 8.64 -0.37 -5.34
N SER A 28 8.84 -0.98 -6.52
CA SER A 28 7.79 -1.06 -7.54
C SER A 28 6.76 -2.12 -7.15
N VAL A 29 5.47 -1.77 -7.24
CA VAL A 29 4.35 -2.63 -6.88
C VAL A 29 3.41 -2.80 -8.07
N ASN A 30 2.82 -3.99 -8.22
CA ASN A 30 1.86 -4.33 -9.25
C ASN A 30 0.44 -4.44 -8.68
N GLN A 31 -0.54 -4.54 -9.58
CA GLN A 31 -1.92 -4.78 -9.17
C GLN A 31 -2.04 -6.14 -8.47
N GLY A 32 -2.57 -6.12 -7.24
CA GLY A 32 -2.77 -7.31 -6.42
C GLY A 32 -1.63 -7.59 -5.44
N ASP A 33 -0.53 -6.82 -5.50
CA ASP A 33 0.54 -6.94 -4.51
C ASP A 33 0.06 -6.43 -3.14
N PRO A 34 0.31 -7.18 -2.04
CA PRO A 34 -0.03 -6.72 -0.70
C PRO A 34 0.88 -5.56 -0.30
N LEU A 35 0.27 -4.48 0.18
CA LEU A 35 1.02 -3.30 0.67
C LEU A 35 1.15 -3.31 2.19
N VAL A 36 0.04 -3.59 2.88
CA VAL A 36 -0.07 -3.59 4.34
C VAL A 36 -1.02 -4.69 4.78
N VAL A 37 -0.69 -5.37 5.88
CA VAL A 37 -1.58 -6.34 6.55
C VAL A 37 -2.17 -5.68 7.79
N LEU A 38 -3.50 -5.73 7.91
CA LEU A 38 -4.25 -5.23 9.05
C LEU A 38 -4.82 -6.40 9.86
N ASP A 39 -4.79 -6.32 11.20
CA ASP A 39 -5.55 -7.17 12.14
C ASP A 39 -6.82 -6.45 12.64
#